data_AF-A0A6B1D0Z3-F1
#
_entry.id   AF-A0A6B1D0Z3-F1
#
_cell.length_a   1.000
_cell.length_b   1.000
_cell.length_c   1.000
_cell.angle_alpha   90.00
_cell.angle_beta   90.00
_cell.angle_gamma   90.00
#
_symmetry.space_group_name_H-M   'P 1'
#
loop_
_entity.id
_entity.type
_entity.pdbx_description
1 polymer ?
#
loop_
_entity_poly.entity_id
_entity_poly.type
_entity_poly.pdbx_seq_one_letter_code
_entity_poly.pdbx_strand_id
1 'polypeptide(L)' 'MNVRCSLCGMIFDDTDKLIRQRKHKHEQWHHASILYRRNVIIGDVIWIDDGTFNGISKKMKK' A
#
# COMPACT_ATOMS: atom_id res chain seq x y z
N MET A 1 -8.64 11.91 3.32
CA MET A 1 -7.20 11.91 2.96
C MET A 1 -6.92 10.54 2.39
N ASN A 2 -6.21 10.43 1.28
CA ASN A 2 -5.87 9.14 0.70
C ASN A 2 -4.48 8.74 1.19
N VAL A 3 -4.27 7.47 1.50
CA VAL A 3 -2.94 6.96 1.83
C VAL A 3 -2.57 5.80 0.92
N ARG A 4 -1.29 5.68 0.61
CA ARG A 4 -0.73 4.71 -0.31
C ARG A 4 0.20 3.74 0.41
N CYS A 5 0.08 2.45 0.10
CA CYS A 5 1.04 1.44 0.52
C CYS A 5 2.38 1.64 -0.21
N SER A 6 3.49 1.71 0.52
CA SER A 6 4.84 1.83 -0.04
C SER A 6 5.28 0.62 -0.87
N LEU A 7 4.73 -0.56 -0.58
CA LEU A 7 5.14 -1.82 -1.20
C LEU A 7 4.44 -2.07 -2.54
N CYS A 8 3.11 -1.98 -2.56
CA CYS A 8 2.31 -2.30 -3.75
C CYS A 8 1.65 -1.08 -4.42
N GLY A 9 1.77 0.11 -3.84
CA GLY A 9 1.17 1.32 -4.39
C GLY A 9 -0.36 1.40 -4.25
N MET A 10 -0.99 0.45 -3.54
CA MET A 10 -2.45 0.44 -3.34
C MET A 10 -2.89 1.64 -2.50
N ILE A 11 -3.95 2.33 -2.96
CA ILE A 11 -4.49 3.54 -2.33
C ILE A 11 -5.71 3.19 -1.49
N PHE A 12 -5.78 3.79 -0.32
CA PHE A 12 -6.79 3.58 0.70
C PHE A 12 -7.35 4.95 1.12
N ASP A 13 -8.68 5.07 1.13
CA ASP A 13 -9.35 6.29 1.60
C ASP A 13 -9.42 6.32 3.13
N ASP A 14 -8.63 7.20 3.75
CA ASP A 14 -8.50 7.34 5.20
C ASP A 14 -9.71 8.04 5.85
N THR A 15 -10.71 8.46 5.07
CA THR A 15 -11.97 9.02 5.60
C THR A 15 -12.98 7.94 5.99
N ASP A 16 -12.78 6.71 5.52
CA ASP A 16 -13.65 5.57 5.82
C ASP A 16 -13.34 5.00 7.21
N LYS A 17 -14.34 4.90 8.09
CA LYS A 17 -14.20 4.30 9.43
C LYS A 17 -13.74 2.84 9.39
N LEU A 18 -13.93 2.15 8.26
CA LEU A 18 -13.50 0.78 8.03
C LEU A 18 -12.04 0.69 7.54
N ILE A 19 -11.39 1.82 7.24
CA ILE A 19 -10.06 1.83 6.63
C ILE A 19 -9.00 1.24 7.55
N ARG A 20 -9.10 1.45 8.86
CA ARG A 20 -8.15 0.92 9.84
C ARG A 20 -8.08 -0.61 9.81
N GLN A 21 -9.24 -1.27 9.68
CA GLN A 21 -9.28 -2.73 9.55
C GLN A 21 -8.75 -3.20 8.20
N ARG A 22 -9.03 -2.47 7.11
CA ARG A 22 -8.52 -2.78 5.77
C ARG A 22 -6.99 -2.65 5.70
N LYS A 23 -6.44 -1.56 6.25
CA LYS A 23 -4.98 -1.35 6.39
C LYS A 23 -4.33 -2.48 7.18
N HIS A 24 -4.91 -2.85 8.32
CA HIS A 24 -4.39 -3.93 9.14
C HIS A 24 -4.39 -5.29 8.41
N LYS A 25 -5.48 -5.63 7.71
CA LYS A 25 -5.52 -6.84 6.87
C LYS A 25 -4.51 -6.78 5.72
N HIS A 26 -4.27 -5.60 5.17
CA HIS A 26 -3.31 -5.40 4.10
C HIS A 26 -1.86 -5.55 4.58
N GLU A 27 -1.53 -5.02 5.76
CA GLU A 27 -0.26 -5.26 6.44
C GLU A 27 -0.05 -6.76 6.70
N GLN A 28 -1.07 -7.44 7.22
CA GLN A 28 -1.03 -8.89 7.40
C GLN A 28 -0.84 -9.64 6.08
N TRP A 29 -1.40 -9.16 4.96
CA TRP A 29 -1.18 -9.75 3.64
C TRP A 29 0.28 -9.60 3.18
N HIS A 30 0.91 -8.46 3.46
CA HIS A 30 2.33 -8.23 3.20
C HIS A 30 3.26 -8.99 4.15
N HIS A 31 2.81 -9.31 5.36
CA HIS A 31 3.56 -10.08 6.36
C HIS A 31 3.32 -11.59 6.27
N ALA A 32 2.23 -12.02 5.63
CA ALA A 32 1.90 -13.43 5.48
C ALA A 32 2.95 -14.11 4.60
N SER A 33 3.85 -14.87 5.24
CA SER A 33 4.86 -15.70 4.60
C SER A 33 4.24 -16.61 3.54
N ILE A 34 4.35 -16.20 2.27
CA ILE A 34 4.79 -16.96 1.08
C ILE A 34 4.06 -18.28 0.75
N LEU A 35 3.10 -18.79 1.52
CA LEU A 35 2.67 -20.17 1.32
C LEU A 35 1.85 -20.39 0.03
N TYR A 36 1.24 -19.36 -0.59
CA TYR A 36 0.29 -19.61 -1.68
C TYR A 36 0.24 -18.66 -2.87
N ARG A 37 1.05 -17.59 -2.96
CA ARG A 37 0.98 -16.68 -4.12
C ARG A 37 2.35 -16.27 -4.65
N ARG A 38 2.67 -16.72 -5.86
CA ARG A 38 3.74 -16.14 -6.69
C ARG A 38 3.39 -14.66 -6.94
N ASN A 39 4.37 -13.76 -6.77
CA ASN A 39 4.29 -12.29 -6.95
C ASN A 39 3.73 -11.45 -5.78
N VAL A 40 3.73 -11.94 -4.54
CA VAL A 40 3.46 -11.07 -3.38
C VAL A 40 4.72 -10.28 -3.02
N ILE A 41 4.58 -8.96 -2.91
CA ILE A 41 5.63 -8.09 -2.36
C ILE A 41 5.53 -8.23 -0.84
N ILE A 42 6.62 -8.57 -0.15
CA ILE A 42 6.61 -8.85 1.30
C ILE A 42 7.52 -7.85 2.01
N GLY A 43 7.09 -7.40 3.18
CA GLY A 43 7.84 -6.47 4.03
C GLY A 43 6.93 -5.59 4.87
N ASP A 44 7.54 -4.71 5.65
CA ASP A 44 6.83 -3.72 6.46
C ASP A 44 6.20 -2.65 5.58
N VAL A 45 4.88 -2.44 5.74
CA VAL A 45 4.13 -1.42 5.03
C VAL A 45 4.39 -0.05 5.66
N ILE A 46 4.79 0.92 4.83
CA ILE A 46 4.81 2.33 5.20
C ILE A 46 3.65 3.01 4.48
N TRP A 47 2.75 3.62 5.23
CA TRP A 47 1.62 4.38 4.68
C TRP A 47 2.07 5.81 4.34
N ILE A 48 2.01 6.16 3.06
CA ILE A 48 2.36 7.49 2.55
C ILE A 48 1.09 8.27 2.31
N ASP A 49 0.93 9.46 2.90
CA ASP A 49 -0.20 10.33 2.58
C ASP A 49 -0.11 10.80 1.12
N ASP A 50 -1.17 10.57 0.36
CA ASP A 50 -1.28 10.90 -1.06
C ASP A 50 -1.77 12.36 -1.26
N GLY A 51 -1.95 13.12 -0.17
CA GLY A 51 -2.32 14.54 -0.19
C GLY A 51 -1.26 15.49 -0.75
N THR A 52 -0.15 14.98 -1.31
CA THR A 52 0.94 15.81 -1.86
C THR A 52 1.62 15.23 -3.11
N PHE A 53 0.99 14.28 -3.83
CA PHE A 53 1.61 13.79 -5.08
C PHE A 53 1.19 14.60 -6.31
N ASN A 54 1.65 15.85 -6.35
CA ASN A 54 1.72 16.61 -7.58
C ASN A 54 2.91 16.07 -8.42
N GLY A 55 2.66 15.04 -9.22
CA GLY A 55 3.37 14.86 -10.48
C GLY A 55 4.75 14.21 -10.51
N ILE A 56 5.00 13.08 -9.82
CA ILE A 56 6.16 12.22 -10.20
C ILE A 56 5.68 10.81 -10.53
N SER A 57 4.89 10.68 -11.60
CA SER A 57 4.99 9.49 -12.45
C SER A 57 6.42 9.43 -12.97
N LYS A 58 7.35 8.90 -12.16
CA LYS A 58 8.66 8.47 -12.61
C LYS A 58 8.40 7.28 -13.52
N LYS A 59 8.10 7.59 -14.78
CA LYS A 59 8.29 6.69 -15.90
C LYS A 59 9.72 6.18 -15.76
N MET A 60 9.89 4.96 -15.27
CA MET A 60 11.15 4.24 -15.43
C MET A 60 11.31 3.99 -16.92
N LYS A 61 12.05 4.87 -17.58
CA LYS A 61 12.73 4.59 -18.85
C LYS A 61 14.05 3.91 -18.48
N LYS A 62 14.23 2.66 -18.88
CA LYS A 62 15.31 2.30 -19.79
C LYS A 62 14.99 0.97 -20.47
#